data_AF-A0A438HD12-F1
#
_entry.id   AF-A0A438HD12-F1
#
_cell.length_a   1.000
_cell.length_b   1.000
_cell.length_c   1.000
_cell.angle_alpha   90.00
_cell.angle_beta   90.00
_cell.angle_gamma   90.00
#
_symmetry.space_group_name_H-M   'P 1'
#
loop_
_entity.id
_entity.type
_entity.pdbx_description
1 polymer ?
#
loop_
_entity_poly.entity_id
_entity_poly.type
_entity_poly.pdbx_seq_one_letter_code
_entity_poly.pdbx_strand_id
1 'polypeptide(L)'
;MYWFLFLINGLFFLFSVMLMGSLVYGIRYTIPEYVCTLLVAGGVSSFALLKTSSKTISKLARPNAPLGYGLCFLNLAFDGFTNATQDSITARYPKTSAWDIMFGMNLWGTIYNMVYMFGWPHGSGFEAVQFCRQHPEAAWDIFLFCLCGAVGQNFIFLTISQFGSLTNTTITTTRKFVSIVVSSLLSGNPLSAKQWGSVSMVFSGLSYQIYLKWKRGQRLHKKRKPM
;
A
#
# COMPACT_ATOMS: atom_id res chain seq x y z
N MET A 1 -16.19 0.61 -8.56
CA MET A 1 -15.76 1.67 -7.61
C MET A 1 -14.44 1.33 -6.92
N TYR A 2 -14.29 0.12 -6.36
CA TYR A 2 -13.06 -0.36 -5.71
C TYR A 2 -11.78 -0.27 -6.57
N TRP A 3 -11.89 -0.56 -7.87
CA TRP A 3 -10.75 -0.53 -8.80
C TRP A 3 -10.15 0.86 -9.06
N PHE A 4 -10.93 1.93 -8.92
CA PHE A 4 -10.48 3.30 -9.20
C PHE A 4 -9.95 3.99 -7.94
N LEU A 5 -10.54 3.73 -6.77
CA LEU A 5 -9.93 4.11 -5.49
C LEU A 5 -8.57 3.42 -5.32
N PHE A 6 -8.44 2.17 -5.76
CA PHE A 6 -7.17 1.44 -5.75
C PHE A 6 -6.08 2.07 -6.63
N LEU A 7 -6.50 2.76 -7.71
CA LEU A 7 -5.61 3.42 -8.66
C LEU A 7 -4.92 4.67 -8.07
N ILE A 8 -5.71 5.49 -7.39
CA ILE A 8 -5.23 6.68 -6.70
C ILE A 8 -4.44 6.28 -5.45
N ASN A 9 -4.83 5.18 -4.80
CA ASN A 9 -4.10 4.61 -3.67
C ASN A 9 -2.69 4.14 -4.06
N GLY A 10 -2.50 3.47 -5.20
CA GLY A 10 -1.16 3.06 -5.65
C GLY A 10 -0.24 4.23 -6.05
N LEU A 11 -0.78 5.23 -6.76
CA LEU A 11 -0.05 6.40 -7.28
C LEU A 11 0.52 7.27 -6.15
N PHE A 12 -0.30 7.57 -5.14
CA PHE A 12 0.08 8.46 -4.05
C PHE A 12 0.76 7.75 -2.90
N PHE A 13 0.53 6.44 -2.68
CA PHE A 13 1.23 5.71 -1.62
C PHE A 13 2.73 5.66 -1.86
N LEU A 14 3.16 5.26 -3.06
CA LEU A 14 4.57 5.18 -3.41
C LEU A 14 5.26 6.55 -3.33
N PHE A 15 4.59 7.59 -3.79
CA PHE A 15 5.09 8.96 -3.73
C PHE A 15 5.13 9.50 -2.29
N SER A 16 4.08 9.32 -1.48
CA SER A 16 4.06 9.71 -0.06
C SER A 16 5.09 8.94 0.76
N VAL A 17 5.25 7.63 0.54
CA VAL A 17 6.29 6.83 1.21
C VAL A 17 7.69 7.36 0.88
N MET A 18 7.96 7.71 -0.38
CA MET A 18 9.26 8.25 -0.78
C MET A 18 9.50 9.68 -0.33
N LEU A 19 8.49 10.54 -0.41
CA LEU A 19 8.57 11.93 0.02
C LEU A 19 8.72 12.01 1.54
N MET A 20 7.92 11.23 2.29
CA MET A 20 8.00 11.20 3.76
C MET A 20 9.27 10.52 4.26
N GLY A 21 9.74 9.45 3.59
CA GLY A 21 11.04 8.85 3.88
C GLY A 21 12.23 9.79 3.63
N SER A 22 12.14 10.66 2.62
CA SER A 22 13.17 11.68 2.33
C SER A 22 13.10 12.88 3.28
N LEU A 23 11.90 13.32 3.66
CA LEU A 23 11.67 14.57 4.39
C LEU A 23 11.77 14.39 5.91
N VAL A 24 11.35 13.24 6.44
CA VAL A 24 11.37 12.96 7.90
C VAL A 24 12.65 12.25 8.34
N TYR A 25 13.20 11.35 7.52
CA TYR A 25 14.31 10.47 7.92
C TYR A 25 15.62 10.70 7.16
N GLY A 26 15.66 11.68 6.24
CA GLY A 26 16.89 12.05 5.52
C GLY A 26 17.42 10.94 4.61
N ILE A 27 16.62 9.92 4.28
CA ILE A 27 17.02 8.87 3.35
C ILE A 27 17.07 9.50 1.96
N ARG A 28 18.29 9.74 1.48
CA ARG A 28 18.53 10.23 0.12
C ARG A 28 18.23 9.11 -0.88
N TYR A 29 17.01 9.09 -1.38
CA TYR A 29 16.69 8.31 -2.56
C TYR A 29 17.47 8.87 -3.74
N THR A 30 18.10 7.98 -4.49
CA THR A 30 18.84 8.35 -5.70
C THR A 30 17.83 8.68 -6.80
N ILE A 31 18.15 9.63 -7.68
CA ILE A 31 17.31 10.03 -8.81
C ILE A 31 16.71 8.83 -9.59
N PRO A 32 17.45 7.73 -9.83
CA PRO A 32 16.90 6.54 -10.49
C PRO A 32 15.73 5.90 -9.72
N GLU A 33 15.73 5.91 -8.38
CA GLU A 33 14.63 5.36 -7.57
C GLU A 33 13.35 6.19 -7.73
N TYR A 34 13.46 7.52 -7.84
CA TYR A 34 12.32 8.40 -8.13
C TYR A 34 11.76 8.15 -9.51
N VAL A 35 12.62 8.02 -10.52
CA VAL A 35 12.22 7.74 -11.90
C VAL A 35 11.51 6.38 -11.99
N CYS A 36 12.03 5.32 -11.35
CA CYS A 36 11.36 4.02 -11.29
C CYS A 36 9.95 4.15 -10.72
N THR A 37 9.81 4.85 -9.60
CA THR A 37 8.54 4.99 -8.92
C THR A 37 7.53 5.78 -9.75
N LEU A 38 7.97 6.86 -10.41
CA LEU A 38 7.13 7.62 -11.33
C LEU A 38 6.71 6.78 -12.56
N LEU A 39 7.61 5.96 -13.09
CA LEU A 39 7.29 5.04 -14.20
C LEU A 39 6.23 4.01 -13.80
N VAL A 40 6.38 3.39 -12.63
CA VAL A 40 5.40 2.42 -12.11
C VAL A 40 4.06 3.11 -11.84
N ALA A 41 4.07 4.25 -11.14
CA ALA A 41 2.88 4.99 -10.78
C ALA A 41 2.13 5.49 -12.03
N GLY A 42 2.86 6.09 -12.98
CA GLY A 42 2.34 6.53 -14.27
C GLY A 42 1.74 5.38 -15.08
N GLY A 43 2.47 4.27 -15.23
CA GLY A 43 2.02 3.11 -15.98
C GLY A 43 0.75 2.47 -15.40
N VAL A 44 0.67 2.30 -14.07
CA VAL A 44 -0.56 1.79 -13.41
C VAL A 44 -1.74 2.73 -13.67
N SER A 45 -1.52 4.04 -13.58
CA SER A 45 -2.57 5.04 -13.76
C SER A 45 -3.07 5.12 -15.20
N SER A 46 -2.16 5.12 -16.17
CA SER A 46 -2.48 5.03 -17.59
C SER A 46 -3.27 3.77 -17.91
N PHE A 47 -2.88 2.60 -17.37
CA PHE A 47 -3.57 1.34 -17.60
C PHE A 47 -5.05 1.40 -17.21
N ALA A 48 -5.38 2.01 -16.07
CA ALA A 48 -6.78 2.07 -15.63
C ALA A 48 -7.57 3.24 -16.21
N LEU A 49 -6.94 4.37 -16.53
CA LEU A 49 -7.61 5.42 -17.31
C LEU A 49 -8.06 4.87 -18.67
N LEU A 50 -7.22 4.04 -19.31
CA LEU A 50 -7.55 3.38 -20.57
C LEU A 50 -8.66 2.32 -20.45
N LYS A 51 -8.88 1.75 -19.25
CA LYS A 51 -9.96 0.79 -18.96
C LYS A 51 -11.26 1.48 -18.52
N THR A 52 -11.20 2.74 -18.11
CA THR A 52 -12.34 3.46 -17.53
C THR A 52 -13.24 4.03 -18.63
N SER A 53 -14.52 3.62 -18.64
CA SER A 53 -15.52 4.13 -19.58
C SER A 53 -15.83 5.61 -19.33
N SER A 54 -16.13 6.37 -20.40
CA SER A 54 -16.54 7.80 -20.36
C SER A 54 -17.67 8.08 -19.34
N LYS A 55 -18.61 7.13 -19.18
CA LYS A 55 -19.72 7.22 -18.19
C LYS A 55 -19.25 7.12 -16.72
N THR A 56 -18.09 6.52 -16.48
CA THR A 56 -17.46 6.46 -15.16
C THR A 56 -16.68 7.75 -14.88
N ILE A 57 -16.02 8.32 -15.89
CA ILE A 57 -15.30 9.61 -15.79
C ILE A 57 -16.26 10.75 -15.43
N SER A 58 -17.45 10.80 -16.04
CA SER A 58 -18.45 11.82 -15.71
C SER A 58 -19.04 11.68 -14.31
N LYS A 59 -19.23 10.45 -13.81
CA LYS A 59 -19.62 10.20 -12.40
C LYS A 59 -18.54 10.64 -11.42
N LEU A 60 -17.28 10.60 -11.84
CA LEU A 60 -16.11 10.93 -11.05
C LEU A 60 -15.84 12.43 -10.99
N ALA A 61 -16.35 13.21 -11.96
CA ALA A 61 -16.27 14.67 -12.01
C ALA A 61 -17.35 15.39 -11.17
N ARG A 62 -18.07 14.67 -10.30
CA ARG A 62 -19.06 15.25 -9.37
C ARG A 62 -18.41 16.30 -8.44
N PRO A 63 -19.16 17.30 -7.95
CA PRO A 63 -18.61 18.44 -7.20
C PRO A 63 -17.80 18.10 -5.94
N ASN A 64 -18.01 16.91 -5.34
CA ASN A 64 -17.25 16.44 -4.17
C ASN A 64 -15.94 15.70 -4.52
N ALA A 65 -15.58 15.62 -5.81
CA ALA A 65 -14.36 14.94 -6.26
C ALA A 65 -13.07 15.52 -5.66
N PRO A 66 -12.89 16.86 -5.55
CA PRO A 66 -11.67 17.44 -4.95
C PRO A 66 -11.48 17.01 -3.49
N LEU A 67 -12.56 16.95 -2.70
CA LEU A 67 -12.52 16.48 -1.32
C LEU A 67 -12.16 14.99 -1.23
N GLY A 68 -12.75 14.16 -2.10
CA GLY A 68 -12.42 12.73 -2.17
C GLY A 68 -10.96 12.47 -2.53
N TYR A 69 -10.41 13.22 -3.50
CA TYR A 69 -8.99 13.15 -3.85
C TYR A 69 -8.09 13.65 -2.72
N GLY A 70 -8.46 14.75 -2.05
CA GLY A 70 -7.72 15.28 -0.90
C GLY A 70 -7.68 14.31 0.29
N LEU A 71 -8.80 13.67 0.61
CA LEU A 71 -8.87 12.64 1.65
C LEU A 71 -8.04 11.40 1.29
N CYS A 72 -8.07 10.96 0.03
CA CYS A 72 -7.20 9.87 -0.42
C CYS A 72 -5.72 10.23 -0.30
N PHE A 73 -5.34 11.44 -0.71
CA PHE A 73 -3.97 11.94 -0.57
C PHE A 73 -3.51 11.91 0.89
N LEU A 74 -4.32 12.47 1.79
CA LEU A 74 -4.01 12.57 3.21
C LEU A 74 -3.92 11.20 3.88
N ASN A 75 -4.83 10.27 3.56
CA ASN A 75 -4.76 8.88 4.03
C ASN A 75 -3.43 8.23 3.66
N LEU A 76 -3.00 8.38 2.41
CA LEU A 76 -1.77 7.79 1.90
C LEU A 76 -0.50 8.46 2.45
N ALA A 77 -0.57 9.76 2.73
CA ALA A 77 0.49 10.48 3.41
C ALA A 77 0.70 9.96 4.84
N PHE A 78 -0.38 9.75 5.60
CA PHE A 78 -0.29 9.16 6.93
C PHE A 78 0.14 7.70 6.93
N ASP A 79 -0.31 6.93 5.94
CA ASP A 79 0.15 5.54 5.77
C ASP A 79 1.65 5.50 5.45
N GLY A 80 2.12 6.38 4.57
CA GLY A 80 3.56 6.54 4.27
C GLY A 80 4.37 7.00 5.49
N PHE A 81 3.85 7.94 6.28
CA PHE A 81 4.49 8.40 7.52
C PHE A 81 4.62 7.28 8.56
N THR A 82 3.57 6.47 8.73
CA THR A 82 3.57 5.34 9.68
C THR A 82 4.60 4.29 9.28
N ASN A 83 4.64 3.92 7.99
CA ASN A 83 5.63 2.98 7.45
C ASN A 83 7.07 3.50 7.62
N ALA A 84 7.32 4.79 7.37
CA ALA A 84 8.63 5.40 7.58
C ALA A 84 9.02 5.43 9.07
N THR A 85 8.06 5.69 9.95
CA THR A 85 8.25 5.66 11.41
C THR A 85 8.61 4.26 11.88
N GLN A 86 7.93 3.23 11.36
CA GLN A 86 8.21 1.83 11.65
C GLN A 86 9.64 1.43 11.26
N ASP A 87 10.10 1.83 10.07
CA ASP A 87 11.49 1.61 9.63
C ASP A 87 12.49 2.29 10.57
N SER A 88 12.20 3.49 11.05
CA SER A 88 13.09 4.24 11.94
C SER A 88 13.21 3.64 13.34
N ILE A 89 12.10 3.13 13.89
CA ILE A 89 12.07 2.49 15.20
C ILE A 89 12.88 1.20 15.11
N THR A 90 12.69 0.44 14.04
CA THR A 90 13.46 -0.79 13.77
C THR A 90 14.96 -0.50 13.63
N ALA A 91 15.33 0.60 12.96
CA ALA A 91 16.74 0.98 12.79
C ALA A 91 17.39 1.54 14.07
N ARG A 92 16.65 2.32 14.86
CA ARG A 92 17.14 2.95 16.11
C ARG A 92 17.19 1.96 17.27
N TYR A 93 16.29 0.99 17.30
CA TYR A 93 16.17 0.00 18.37
C TYR A 93 16.26 -1.43 17.80
N PRO A 94 17.47 -1.90 17.41
CA PRO A 94 17.66 -3.22 16.81
C PRO A 94 17.40 -4.39 17.78
N LYS A 95 17.24 -4.12 19.08
CA LYS A 95 16.85 -5.11 20.10
C LYS A 95 15.33 -5.29 20.21
N THR A 96 14.54 -4.38 19.67
CA THR A 96 13.07 -4.47 19.70
C THR A 96 12.62 -5.44 18.62
N SER A 97 11.79 -6.41 18.99
CA SER A 97 11.29 -7.40 18.05
C SER A 97 10.25 -6.78 17.12
N ALA A 98 10.17 -7.25 15.87
CA ALA A 98 9.11 -6.87 14.92
C ALA A 98 7.71 -7.09 15.51
N TRP A 99 7.59 -8.13 16.34
CA TRP A 99 6.39 -8.52 17.06
C TRP A 99 5.95 -7.48 18.09
N ASP A 100 6.89 -6.83 18.78
CA ASP A 100 6.60 -5.82 19.79
C ASP A 100 6.04 -4.54 19.14
N ILE A 101 6.62 -4.15 17.99
CA ILE A 101 6.15 -3.02 17.19
C ILE A 101 4.75 -3.31 16.63
N MET A 102 4.52 -4.53 16.14
CA MET A 102 3.21 -4.98 15.65
C MET A 102 2.15 -4.95 16.74
N PHE A 103 2.47 -5.50 17.92
CA PHE A 103 1.57 -5.51 19.07
C PHE A 103 1.22 -4.10 19.52
N GLY A 104 2.23 -3.22 19.66
CA GLY A 104 2.02 -1.82 20.03
C GLY A 104 1.11 -1.07 19.05
N MET A 105 1.34 -1.21 17.74
CA MET A 105 0.48 -0.59 16.72
C MET A 105 -0.95 -1.12 16.76
N ASN A 106 -1.12 -2.44 16.87
CA ASN A 106 -2.46 -3.04 16.90
C ASN A 106 -3.22 -2.69 18.19
N LEU A 107 -2.55 -2.62 19.33
CA LEU A 107 -3.16 -2.26 20.60
C LEU A 107 -3.68 -0.81 20.56
N TRP A 108 -2.81 0.15 20.21
CA TRP A 108 -3.21 1.56 20.09
C TRP A 108 -4.27 1.78 19.00
N GLY A 109 -4.14 1.09 17.86
CA GLY A 109 -5.15 1.11 16.80
C GLY A 109 -6.49 0.59 17.28
N THR A 110 -6.52 -0.49 18.06
CA THR A 110 -7.76 -1.05 18.61
C THR A 110 -8.40 -0.09 19.60
N ILE A 111 -7.63 0.51 20.51
CA ILE A 111 -8.13 1.52 21.46
C ILE A 111 -8.78 2.69 20.71
N TYR A 112 -8.09 3.25 19.72
CA TYR A 112 -8.61 4.37 18.93
C TYR A 112 -9.90 4.00 18.19
N ASN A 113 -9.93 2.83 17.54
CA ASN A 113 -11.13 2.36 16.84
C ASN A 113 -12.30 2.07 17.78
N MET A 114 -12.07 1.52 18.98
CA MET A 114 -13.12 1.33 19.98
C MET A 114 -13.71 2.66 20.44
N VAL A 115 -12.86 3.65 20.76
CA VAL A 115 -13.32 4.99 21.16
C VAL A 115 -14.13 5.63 20.04
N TYR A 116 -13.71 5.49 18.79
CA TYR A 116 -14.47 6.00 17.64
C TYR A 116 -15.82 5.28 17.46
N MET A 117 -15.86 3.96 17.54
CA MET A 117 -17.07 3.17 17.30
C MET A 117 -18.13 3.32 18.40
N PHE A 118 -17.71 3.43 19.67
CA PHE A 118 -18.62 3.43 20.82
C PHE A 118 -18.73 4.79 21.53
N GLY A 119 -17.72 5.66 21.41
CA GLY A 119 -17.68 6.96 22.07
C GLY A 119 -18.11 8.14 21.20
N TRP A 120 -18.21 7.97 19.87
CA TRP A 120 -18.66 9.04 18.97
C TRP A 120 -20.20 9.08 18.88
N PRO A 121 -20.85 10.26 18.93
CA PRO A 121 -22.33 10.37 18.90
C PRO A 121 -23.00 9.78 17.65
N HIS A 122 -22.25 9.61 16.56
CA HIS A 122 -22.69 8.96 15.31
C HIS A 122 -22.01 7.59 15.08
N GLY A 123 -21.43 6.99 16.11
CA GLY A 123 -20.75 5.70 16.03
C GLY A 123 -21.77 4.56 15.96
N SER A 124 -21.66 3.70 14.95
CA SER A 124 -22.53 2.53 14.74
C SER A 124 -22.04 1.26 15.45
N GLY A 125 -21.20 1.39 16.49
CA GLY A 125 -20.59 0.24 17.16
C GLY A 125 -21.61 -0.70 17.80
N PHE A 126 -22.63 -0.16 18.47
CA PHE A 126 -23.68 -0.97 19.09
C PHE A 126 -24.57 -1.68 18.06
N GLU A 127 -24.89 -1.01 16.95
CA GLU A 127 -25.65 -1.59 15.83
C GLU A 127 -24.88 -2.73 15.16
N ALA A 128 -23.56 -2.55 14.94
CA ALA A 128 -22.70 -3.58 14.37
C ALA A 128 -22.64 -4.83 15.26
N VAL A 129 -22.59 -4.67 16.59
CA VAL A 129 -22.64 -5.79 17.54
C VAL A 129 -23.99 -6.48 17.49
N GLN A 130 -25.10 -5.73 17.47
CA GLN A 130 -26.44 -6.31 17.33
C GLN A 130 -26.61 -7.09 16.02
N PHE A 131 -26.09 -6.56 14.91
CA PHE A 131 -26.08 -7.24 13.62
C PHE A 131 -25.35 -8.59 13.69
N CYS A 132 -24.16 -8.62 14.30
CA CYS A 132 -23.40 -9.87 14.47
C CYS A 132 -24.13 -10.88 15.37
N ARG A 133 -24.92 -10.43 16.35
CA ARG A 133 -25.74 -11.31 17.19
C ARG A 133 -26.95 -11.87 16.46
N GLN A 134 -27.54 -11.10 15.54
CA GLN A 134 -28.69 -11.53 14.73
C GLN A 134 -28.27 -12.45 13.57
N HIS A 135 -27.05 -12.27 13.04
CA HIS A 135 -26.51 -13.06 11.94
C HIS A 135 -25.17 -13.72 12.34
N PRO A 136 -25.20 -14.88 13.03
CA PRO A 136 -23.99 -15.56 13.48
C PRO A 136 -23.10 -16.05 12.32
N GLU A 137 -23.68 -16.34 11.15
CA GLU A 137 -22.93 -16.68 9.93
C GLU A 137 -22.03 -15.52 9.48
N ALA A 138 -22.56 -14.29 9.47
CA ALA A 138 -21.79 -13.11 9.13
C ALA A 138 -20.68 -12.84 10.17
N ALA A 139 -20.94 -13.12 11.45
CA ALA A 139 -19.92 -13.01 12.50
C ALA A 139 -18.77 -14.01 12.28
N TRP A 140 -19.10 -15.23 11.81
CA TRP A 140 -18.09 -16.24 11.47
C TRP A 140 -17.24 -15.81 10.26
N ASP A 141 -17.87 -15.26 9.21
CA ASP A 141 -17.14 -14.73 8.06
C ASP A 141 -16.20 -13.59 8.44
N ILE A 142 -16.66 -12.66 9.30
CA ILE A 142 -15.83 -11.58 9.85
C ILE A 142 -14.65 -12.16 10.64
N PHE A 143 -14.91 -13.17 11.49
CA PHE A 143 -13.87 -13.81 12.28
C PHE A 143 -12.80 -14.48 11.40
N LEU A 144 -13.20 -15.25 10.39
CA LEU A 144 -12.28 -15.87 9.44
C LEU A 144 -11.50 -14.82 8.64
N PHE A 145 -12.16 -13.73 8.23
CA PHE A 145 -11.51 -12.60 7.58
C PHE A 145 -10.45 -11.97 8.47
N CYS A 146 -10.75 -11.73 9.75
CA CYS A 146 -9.80 -11.20 10.73
C CYS A 146 -8.64 -12.18 10.99
N LEU A 147 -8.89 -13.48 11.09
CA LEU A 147 -7.86 -14.50 11.30
C LEU A 147 -6.88 -14.55 10.11
N CYS A 148 -7.42 -14.59 8.88
CA CYS A 148 -6.60 -14.51 7.67
C CYS A 148 -5.83 -13.19 7.59
N GLY A 149 -6.48 -12.08 7.99
CA GLY A 149 -5.86 -10.77 8.07
C GLY A 149 -4.69 -10.73 9.06
N ALA A 150 -4.85 -11.31 10.24
CA ALA A 150 -3.82 -11.40 11.27
C ALA A 150 -2.61 -12.19 10.77
N VAL A 151 -2.83 -13.36 10.16
CA VAL A 151 -1.76 -14.15 9.53
C VAL A 151 -1.05 -13.35 8.43
N GLY A 152 -1.80 -12.65 7.56
CA GLY A 152 -1.22 -11.78 6.54
C GLY A 152 -0.38 -10.64 7.12
N GLN A 153 -0.83 -10.05 8.23
CA GLN A 153 -0.13 -8.96 8.91
C GLN A 153 1.21 -9.41 9.50
N ASN A 154 1.30 -10.64 10.03
CA ASN A 154 2.55 -11.23 10.50
C ASN A 154 3.62 -11.20 9.38
N PHE A 155 3.26 -11.66 8.17
CA PHE A 155 4.18 -11.64 7.02
C PHE A 155 4.60 -10.24 6.60
N ILE A 156 3.69 -9.27 6.67
CA ILE A 156 4.00 -7.86 6.36
C ILE A 156 5.02 -7.30 7.35
N PHE A 157 4.79 -7.47 8.65
CA PHE A 157 5.70 -6.98 9.69
C PHE A 157 7.07 -7.67 9.64
N LEU A 158 7.11 -8.97 9.39
CA LEU A 158 8.37 -9.70 9.17
C LEU A 158 9.13 -9.16 7.95
N THR A 159 8.43 -8.92 6.84
CA THR A 159 9.03 -8.36 5.62
C THR A 159 9.60 -6.96 5.86
N ILE A 160 8.87 -6.10 6.58
CA ILE A 160 9.32 -4.75 6.93
C ILE A 160 10.54 -4.83 7.84
N SER A 161 10.51 -5.67 8.87
CA SER A 161 11.63 -5.83 9.81
C SER A 161 12.91 -6.32 9.12
N GLN A 162 12.79 -7.23 8.15
CA GLN A 162 13.94 -7.83 7.48
C GLN A 162 14.45 -7.01 6.27
N PHE A 163 13.55 -6.38 5.51
CA PHE A 163 13.87 -5.76 4.21
C PHE A 163 13.47 -4.27 4.10
N GLY A 164 12.85 -3.70 5.13
CA GLY A 164 12.34 -2.32 5.18
C GLY A 164 11.01 -2.12 4.47
N SER A 165 10.31 -1.03 4.82
CA SER A 165 8.98 -0.70 4.32
C SER A 165 8.94 -0.52 2.80
N LEU A 166 9.98 0.08 2.20
CA LEU A 166 10.03 0.27 0.75
C LEU A 166 10.00 -1.07 0.00
N THR A 167 10.64 -2.12 0.53
CA THR A 167 10.63 -3.45 -0.11
C THR A 167 9.27 -4.10 -0.01
N ASN A 168 8.63 -4.01 1.16
CA ASN A 168 7.25 -4.47 1.35
C ASN A 168 6.28 -3.77 0.36
N THR A 169 6.44 -2.47 0.17
CA THR A 169 5.64 -1.70 -0.79
C THR A 169 5.86 -2.15 -2.25
N THR A 170 7.10 -2.41 -2.64
CA THR A 170 7.40 -2.96 -3.99
C THR A 170 6.74 -4.34 -4.19
N ILE A 171 6.85 -5.24 -3.20
CA ILE A 171 6.28 -6.60 -3.28
C ILE A 171 4.76 -6.54 -3.39
N THR A 172 4.11 -5.78 -2.52
CA THR A 172 2.65 -5.65 -2.53
C THR A 172 2.15 -5.01 -3.82
N THR A 173 2.80 -3.97 -4.33
CA THR A 173 2.44 -3.33 -5.61
C THR A 173 2.59 -4.28 -6.78
N THR A 174 3.67 -5.07 -6.81
CA THR A 174 3.90 -6.09 -7.85
C THR A 174 2.79 -7.14 -7.82
N ARG A 175 2.48 -7.72 -6.65
CA ARG A 175 1.41 -8.71 -6.48
C ARG A 175 0.06 -8.15 -6.95
N LYS A 176 -0.26 -6.94 -6.50
CA LYS A 176 -1.49 -6.23 -6.87
C LYS A 176 -1.55 -6.07 -8.38
N PHE A 177 -0.50 -5.54 -9.00
CA PHE A 177 -0.45 -5.31 -10.44
C PHE A 177 -0.57 -6.59 -11.27
N VAL A 178 0.13 -7.66 -10.89
CA VAL A 178 0.00 -8.97 -11.56
C VAL A 178 -1.45 -9.47 -11.48
N SER A 179 -2.09 -9.33 -10.31
CA SER A 179 -3.50 -9.70 -10.15
C SER A 179 -4.43 -8.91 -11.08
N ILE A 180 -4.15 -7.62 -11.29
CA ILE A 180 -4.89 -6.76 -12.23
C ILE A 180 -4.75 -7.29 -13.67
N VAL A 181 -3.52 -7.59 -14.09
CA VAL A 181 -3.23 -8.08 -15.44
C VAL A 181 -3.91 -9.44 -15.65
N VAL A 182 -3.70 -10.38 -14.73
CA VAL A 182 -4.30 -11.74 -14.79
C VAL A 182 -5.82 -11.66 -14.81
N SER A 183 -6.43 -10.88 -13.91
CA SER A 183 -7.88 -10.69 -13.90
C SER A 183 -8.40 -10.11 -15.22
N SER A 184 -7.66 -9.19 -15.83
CA SER A 184 -8.07 -8.61 -17.12
C SER A 184 -7.95 -9.59 -18.28
N LEU A 185 -6.94 -10.46 -18.28
CA LEU A 185 -6.77 -11.52 -19.29
C LEU A 185 -7.85 -12.61 -19.15
N LEU A 186 -8.16 -13.02 -17.91
CA LEU A 186 -9.20 -14.01 -17.62
C LEU A 186 -10.62 -13.50 -17.89
N SER A 187 -10.85 -12.18 -17.82
CA SER A 187 -12.14 -11.56 -18.13
C SER A 187 -12.50 -11.56 -19.63
N GLY A 188 -11.72 -12.22 -20.49
CA GLY A 188 -12.00 -12.39 -21.92
C GLY A 188 -11.96 -11.11 -22.76
N ASN A 189 -11.55 -9.97 -22.18
CA ASN A 189 -11.43 -8.70 -22.88
C ASN A 189 -9.98 -8.51 -23.35
N PRO A 190 -9.68 -8.60 -24.65
CA PRO A 190 -8.32 -8.42 -25.14
C PRO A 190 -7.82 -7.03 -24.77
N LEU A 191 -6.65 -6.99 -24.11
CA LEU A 191 -6.00 -5.74 -23.74
C LEU A 191 -5.64 -4.94 -24.99
N SER A 192 -6.04 -3.67 -25.04
CA SER A 192 -5.65 -2.75 -26.11
C SER A 192 -4.13 -2.57 -26.17
N ALA A 193 -3.58 -2.27 -27.35
CA ALA A 193 -2.15 -1.98 -27.52
C ALA A 193 -1.64 -0.89 -26.56
N LYS A 194 -2.48 0.12 -26.26
CA LYS A 194 -2.16 1.17 -25.28
C LYS A 194 -2.06 0.63 -23.83
N GLN A 195 -2.86 -0.38 -23.50
CA GLN A 195 -2.81 -1.04 -22.19
C GLN A 195 -1.58 -1.92 -22.07
N TRP A 196 -1.18 -2.62 -23.13
CA TRP A 196 0.09 -3.35 -23.17
C TRP A 196 1.30 -2.43 -23.01
N GLY A 197 1.28 -1.23 -23.63
CA GLY A 197 2.31 -0.21 -23.37
C GLY A 197 2.41 0.19 -21.89
N SER A 198 1.26 0.32 -21.22
CA SER A 198 1.22 0.61 -19.77
C SER A 198 1.77 -0.56 -18.94
N VAL A 199 1.49 -1.80 -19.34
CA VAL A 199 2.06 -3.00 -18.70
C VAL A 199 3.57 -3.04 -18.83
N SER A 200 4.11 -2.84 -20.03
CA SER A 200 5.56 -2.80 -20.27
C SER A 200 6.26 -1.69 -19.47
N MET A 201 5.61 -0.53 -19.34
CA MET A 201 6.11 0.59 -18.54
C MET A 201 6.23 0.23 -17.04
N VAL A 202 5.21 -0.42 -16.48
CA VAL A 202 5.21 -0.86 -15.07
C VAL A 202 6.27 -1.93 -14.83
N PHE A 203 6.34 -2.95 -15.68
CA PHE A 203 7.35 -4.01 -15.57
C PHE A 203 8.77 -3.48 -15.68
N SER A 204 9.02 -2.51 -16.57
CA SER A 204 10.32 -1.86 -16.71
C SER A 204 10.70 -1.09 -15.44
N GLY A 205 9.78 -0.31 -14.89
CA GLY A 205 10.00 0.44 -13.64
C GLY A 205 10.27 -0.45 -12.44
N LEU A 206 9.49 -1.53 -12.28
CA LEU A 206 9.69 -2.52 -11.21
C LEU A 206 11.02 -3.25 -11.35
N SER A 207 11.34 -3.72 -12.57
CA SER A 207 12.60 -4.43 -12.85
C SER A 207 13.81 -3.56 -12.56
N TYR A 208 13.76 -2.28 -12.97
CA TYR A 208 14.83 -1.33 -12.71
C TYR A 208 14.95 -1.00 -11.21
N GLN A 209 13.83 -0.88 -10.48
CA GLN A 209 13.84 -0.67 -9.03
C GLN A 209 14.47 -1.86 -8.28
N ILE A 210 14.13 -3.10 -8.68
CA ILE A 210 14.72 -4.32 -8.10
C ILE A 210 16.22 -4.36 -8.40
N TYR A 211 16.64 -4.07 -9.63
CA TYR A 211 18.04 -4.05 -10.03
C TYR A 211 18.87 -3.04 -9.22
N LEU A 212 18.35 -1.82 -9.03
CA LEU A 212 19.03 -0.78 -8.23
C LEU A 212 19.20 -1.21 -6.77
N LYS A 213 18.19 -1.84 -6.18
CA LYS A 213 18.28 -2.39 -4.81
C LYS A 213 19.30 -3.51 -4.72
N TRP A 214 19.28 -4.46 -5.65
CA TRP A 214 20.27 -5.55 -5.71
C TRP A 214 21.70 -5.00 -5.80
N LYS A 215 21.93 -4.01 -6.66
CA LYS A 215 23.23 -3.34 -6.81
C LYS A 215 23.67 -2.60 -5.54
N ARG A 216 22.74 -1.96 -4.80
CA ARG A 216 23.04 -1.30 -3.52
C ARG A 216 23.41 -2.33 -2.44
N GLY A 217 22.71 -3.46 -2.36
CA GLY A 217 23.02 -4.56 -1.45
C GLY A 217 24.43 -5.13 -1.68
N GLN A 218 24.82 -5.34 -2.93
CA GLN A 218 26.17 -5.80 -3.30
C GLN A 218 27.26 -4.80 -2.88
N ARG A 219 27.02 -3.49 -3.04
CA ARG A 219 27.97 -2.44 -2.61
C ARG A 219 28.17 -2.40 -1.10
N LEU A 220 27.11 -2.59 -0.30
CA LEU A 220 27.24 -2.67 1.16
C LEU A 220 27.98 -3.94 1.59
N HIS A 221 27.69 -5.09 0.99
CA HIS A 221 28.41 -6.33 1.26
C HIS A 221 29.91 -6.22 0.93
N LYS A 222 30.25 -5.55 -0.19
CA LYS A 222 31.65 -5.31 -0.56
C LYS A 222 32.39 -4.38 0.41
N LYS A 223 31.70 -3.44 1.06
CA LYS A 223 32.28 -2.58 2.12
C LYS A 223 32.45 -3.27 3.48
N ARG A 224 31.67 -4.33 3.74
CA ARG A 224 31.69 -5.08 5.02
C ARG A 224 32.70 -6.23 5.07
N LYS A 225 33.28 -6.63 3.94
CA LYS A 225 34.44 -7.53 3.93
C LYS A 225 35.68 -6.68 4.22
N PRO A 226 36.29 -6.74 5.43
CA PRO A 226 37.63 -6.21 5.60
C PRO A 226 38.55 -6.98 4.64
N MET A 227 39.47 -6.26 3.99
CA MET A 227 40.62 -6.88 3.31
C MET A 227 41.40 -7.75 4.28
#